data_AF-A0AAD9L9H0-F1
#
_entry.id   AF-A0AAD9L9H0-F1
#
_cell.length_a   1.000
_cell.length_b   1.000
_cell.length_c   1.000
_cell.angle_alpha   90.00
_cell.angle_beta   90.00
_cell.angle_gamma   90.00
#
_symmetry.space_group_name_H-M   'P 1'
#
loop_
_entity.id
_entity.type
_entity.pdbx_description
1 polymer ?
#
loop_
_entity_poly.entity_id
_entity_poly.type
_entity_poly.pdbx_seq_one_letter_code
_entity_poly.pdbx_strand_id
1 'polypeptide(L)'
;MSAIIQKPAPAFAGTAVKEGVFEEINLEQYKGKWVVLFFYPMDFTFVCPTEILAFNAALEQFAGINTEVIGVSTDSEFTHLAWSQTPRKEGGLGPDLKLTLLADRNHAVSKAYGVLLPEEGIALRGTFFIDPKGTLRASHIHDLPVGRSVEETIRVVKAFQFTDEHGEVCPAGWEEGKDTIDTSDKSKYFSKQ
;
A
#
# COMPACT_ATOMS: atom_id res chain seq x y z
N MET A 1 16.30 11.53 -2.22
CA MET A 1 15.06 12.29 -2.41
C MET A 1 13.96 11.50 -1.74
N SER A 2 13.10 12.15 -0.97
CA SER A 2 11.95 11.51 -0.32
C SER A 2 10.79 11.40 -1.31
N ALA A 3 9.84 10.49 -1.05
CA ALA A 3 8.57 10.41 -1.75
C ALA A 3 7.78 11.72 -1.59
N ILE A 4 7.36 12.32 -2.72
CA ILE A 4 6.61 13.58 -2.76
C ILE A 4 5.34 13.37 -3.57
N ILE A 5 4.19 13.72 -2.99
CA ILE A 5 2.89 13.63 -3.66
C ILE A 5 2.88 14.54 -4.91
N GLN A 6 2.20 14.12 -5.97
CA GLN A 6 2.17 14.73 -7.31
C GLN A 6 3.47 14.61 -8.12
N LYS A 7 4.48 13.89 -7.62
CA LYS A 7 5.70 13.55 -8.37
C LYS A 7 5.70 12.06 -8.72
N PRO A 8 6.52 11.64 -9.71
CA PRO A 8 6.77 10.23 -9.92
C PRO A 8 7.18 9.56 -8.60
N ALA A 9 6.55 8.42 -8.28
CA ALA A 9 6.92 7.63 -7.12
C ALA A 9 8.39 7.18 -7.25
N PRO A 10 9.16 7.13 -6.15
CA PRO A 10 10.51 6.59 -6.21
C PRO A 10 10.52 5.18 -6.78
N ALA A 11 11.37 4.92 -7.76
CA ALA A 11 11.49 3.57 -8.31
C ALA A 11 11.98 2.58 -7.25
N PHE A 12 11.44 1.37 -7.29
CA PHE A 12 11.93 0.24 -6.50
C PHE A 12 12.10 -0.98 -7.39
N ALA A 13 13.03 -1.84 -7.00
CA ALA A 13 13.23 -3.16 -7.57
C ALA A 13 13.84 -4.06 -6.50
N GLY A 14 13.55 -5.37 -6.55
CA GLY A 14 14.15 -6.35 -5.66
C GLY A 14 13.42 -7.68 -5.66
N THR A 15 13.97 -8.61 -4.89
CA THR A 15 13.39 -9.92 -4.69
C THR A 15 12.20 -9.84 -3.74
N ALA A 16 11.07 -10.38 -4.16
CA ALA A 16 9.86 -10.52 -3.36
C ALA A 16 9.50 -12.00 -3.17
N VAL A 17 8.72 -12.28 -2.13
CA VAL A 17 8.04 -13.56 -1.95
C VAL A 17 6.60 -13.39 -2.40
N LYS A 18 6.17 -14.22 -3.33
CA LYS A 18 4.78 -14.31 -3.80
C LYS A 18 4.39 -15.77 -3.89
N GLU A 19 3.29 -16.15 -3.24
CA GLU A 19 2.77 -17.52 -3.25
C GLU A 19 3.84 -18.59 -2.91
N GLY A 20 4.74 -18.27 -1.98
CA GLY A 20 5.79 -19.18 -1.52
C GLY A 20 6.99 -19.35 -2.45
N VAL A 21 7.13 -18.51 -3.50
CA VAL A 21 8.30 -18.50 -4.39
C VAL A 21 8.98 -17.13 -4.41
N PHE A 22 10.26 -17.11 -4.77
CA PHE A 22 11.00 -15.87 -5.01
C PHE A 22 10.71 -15.34 -6.42
N GLU A 23 10.40 -14.05 -6.51
CA GLU A 23 10.13 -13.34 -7.75
C GLU A 23 10.85 -11.98 -7.77
N GLU A 24 11.51 -11.65 -8.87
CA GLU A 24 12.10 -10.31 -9.06
C GLU A 24 11.02 -9.34 -9.53
N ILE A 25 10.74 -8.33 -8.70
CA ILE A 25 9.74 -7.30 -9.03
C ILE A 25 10.36 -5.92 -9.14
N ASN A 26 9.69 -5.03 -9.87
CA ASN A 26 10.00 -3.61 -9.90
C ASN A 26 8.75 -2.78 -10.19
N LEU A 27 8.77 -1.49 -9.83
CA LEU A 27 7.60 -0.62 -9.97
C LEU A 27 7.08 -0.52 -11.42
N GLU A 28 7.96 -0.61 -12.42
CA GLU A 28 7.60 -0.46 -13.83
C GLU A 28 6.69 -1.59 -14.34
N GLN A 29 6.79 -2.79 -13.76
CA GLN A 29 5.91 -3.92 -14.08
C GLN A 29 4.44 -3.65 -13.77
N TYR A 30 4.14 -2.68 -12.91
CA TYR A 30 2.79 -2.34 -12.48
C TYR A 30 2.20 -1.13 -13.22
N LYS A 31 2.87 -0.62 -14.27
CA LYS A 31 2.30 0.42 -15.13
C LYS A 31 0.92 0.03 -15.67
N GLY A 32 -0.01 0.99 -15.67
CA GLY A 32 -1.40 0.74 -16.04
C GLY A 32 -2.29 0.22 -14.90
N LYS A 33 -1.72 -0.08 -13.73
CA LYS A 33 -2.46 -0.42 -12.51
C LYS A 33 -2.18 0.58 -11.40
N TRP A 34 -3.10 0.70 -10.46
CA TRP A 34 -2.80 1.32 -9.18
C TRP A 34 -1.89 0.40 -8.36
N VAL A 35 -1.01 0.98 -7.55
CA VAL A 35 -0.19 0.26 -6.58
C VAL A 35 -0.38 0.86 -5.20
N VAL A 36 -0.78 0.02 -4.25
CA VAL A 36 -0.70 0.29 -2.82
C VAL A 36 0.60 -0.35 -2.32
N LEU A 37 1.60 0.48 -2.08
CA LEU A 37 2.88 0.05 -1.49
C LEU A 37 2.86 0.36 -0.01
N PHE A 38 2.89 -0.65 0.86
CA PHE A 38 2.86 -0.45 2.30
C PHE A 38 4.08 -1.06 2.98
N PHE A 39 4.66 -0.29 3.91
CA PHE A 39 5.81 -0.69 4.70
C PHE A 39 5.34 -1.20 6.05
N TYR A 40 6.01 -2.22 6.57
CA TYR A 40 5.82 -2.68 7.94
C TYR A 40 7.17 -2.87 8.64
N PRO A 41 7.24 -2.71 9.97
CA PRO A 41 8.51 -2.67 10.68
C PRO A 41 9.39 -3.91 10.55
N MET A 42 8.82 -5.10 10.81
CA MET A 42 9.59 -6.34 10.93
C MET A 42 8.68 -7.56 10.87
N ASP A 43 9.16 -8.64 10.26
CA ASP A 43 8.58 -9.98 10.29
C ASP A 43 8.52 -10.55 11.71
N PHE A 44 7.63 -11.52 11.96
CA PHE A 44 7.48 -12.22 13.26
C PHE A 44 7.21 -11.31 14.49
N THR A 45 6.63 -10.12 14.27
CA THR A 45 6.21 -9.20 15.34
C THR A 45 4.68 -9.21 15.56
N PHE A 46 4.17 -8.32 16.41
CA PHE A 46 2.80 -8.41 16.94
C PHE A 46 1.71 -7.82 16.02
N VAL A 47 1.92 -6.59 15.53
CA VAL A 47 0.90 -5.86 14.73
C VAL A 47 1.03 -6.16 13.24
N CYS A 48 2.25 -6.38 12.74
CA CYS A 48 2.50 -6.65 11.33
C CYS A 48 1.67 -7.81 10.74
N PRO A 49 1.51 -8.99 11.39
CA PRO A 49 0.73 -10.07 10.82
C PRO A 49 -0.75 -9.71 10.69
N THR A 50 -1.32 -8.90 11.60
CA THR A 50 -2.74 -8.53 11.50
C THR A 50 -3.00 -7.64 10.30
N GLU A 51 -2.12 -6.68 10.01
CA GLU A 51 -2.22 -5.81 8.83
C GLU A 51 -2.02 -6.59 7.53
N ILE A 52 -0.98 -7.42 7.45
CA ILE A 52 -0.68 -8.22 6.26
C ILE A 52 -1.84 -9.16 5.95
N LEU A 53 -2.41 -9.84 6.95
CA LEU A 53 -3.54 -10.73 6.77
C LEU A 53 -4.82 -9.98 6.37
N ALA A 54 -5.04 -8.79 6.89
CA ALA A 54 -6.16 -7.94 6.49
C ALA A 54 -6.06 -7.50 5.02
N PHE A 55 -4.87 -7.06 4.58
CA PHE A 55 -4.62 -6.77 3.17
C PHE A 55 -4.77 -8.02 2.30
N ASN A 56 -4.23 -9.15 2.72
CA ASN A 56 -4.33 -10.42 2.01
C ASN A 56 -5.80 -10.84 1.79
N ALA A 57 -6.65 -10.68 2.80
CA ALA A 57 -8.09 -10.98 2.71
C ALA A 57 -8.83 -10.03 1.75
N ALA A 58 -8.33 -8.80 1.56
CA ALA A 58 -8.93 -7.79 0.69
C ALA A 58 -8.36 -7.77 -0.74
N LEU A 59 -7.41 -8.65 -1.09
CA LEU A 59 -6.75 -8.64 -2.40
C LEU A 59 -7.72 -8.72 -3.58
N GLU A 60 -8.80 -9.50 -3.45
CA GLU A 60 -9.83 -9.57 -4.51
C GLU A 60 -10.57 -8.24 -4.70
N GLN A 61 -10.77 -7.47 -3.62
CA GLN A 61 -11.39 -6.15 -3.71
C GLN A 61 -10.46 -5.16 -4.41
N PHE A 62 -9.15 -5.18 -4.09
CA PHE A 62 -8.15 -4.35 -4.77
C PHE A 62 -8.03 -4.74 -6.25
N ALA A 63 -8.00 -6.03 -6.57
CA ALA A 63 -7.97 -6.52 -7.95
C ALA A 63 -9.20 -6.07 -8.74
N GLY A 64 -10.40 -6.10 -8.12
CA GLY A 64 -11.65 -5.62 -8.71
C GLY A 64 -11.64 -4.14 -9.09
N ILE A 65 -10.77 -3.34 -8.47
CA ILE A 65 -10.53 -1.92 -8.80
C ILE A 65 -9.15 -1.71 -9.45
N ASN A 66 -8.62 -2.70 -10.18
CA ASN A 66 -7.36 -2.61 -10.93
C ASN A 66 -6.16 -2.11 -10.08
N THR A 67 -6.04 -2.63 -8.87
CA THR A 67 -5.02 -2.23 -7.88
C THR A 67 -4.21 -3.43 -7.40
N GLU A 68 -2.89 -3.29 -7.41
CA GLU A 68 -1.96 -4.22 -6.80
C GLU A 68 -1.59 -3.76 -5.37
N VAL A 69 -1.37 -4.72 -4.46
CA VAL A 69 -0.92 -4.43 -3.09
C VAL A 69 0.41 -5.14 -2.84
N ILE A 70 1.39 -4.40 -2.35
CA ILE A 70 2.74 -4.90 -2.08
C ILE A 70 3.15 -4.49 -0.66
N GLY A 71 3.49 -5.48 0.16
CA GLY A 71 4.09 -5.27 1.48
C GLY A 71 5.62 -5.16 1.36
N VAL A 72 6.24 -4.33 2.19
CA VAL A 72 7.70 -4.14 2.22
C VAL A 72 8.19 -4.10 3.66
N SER A 73 9.27 -4.81 3.98
CA SER A 73 10.07 -4.56 5.19
C SER A 73 11.56 -4.63 4.89
N THR A 74 12.38 -4.30 5.89
CA THR A 74 13.84 -4.40 5.80
C THR A 74 14.37 -5.83 6.01
N ASP A 75 13.48 -6.81 6.21
CA ASP A 75 13.83 -8.22 6.31
C ASP A 75 14.29 -8.80 4.95
N SER A 76 14.86 -10.00 5.00
CA SER A 76 15.25 -10.73 3.79
C SER A 76 14.10 -11.51 3.19
N GLU A 77 14.20 -11.80 1.90
CA GLU A 77 13.31 -12.68 1.16
C GLU A 77 13.21 -14.08 1.80
N PHE A 78 14.30 -14.56 2.41
CA PHE A 78 14.30 -15.83 3.15
C PHE A 78 13.45 -15.76 4.42
N THR A 79 13.48 -14.62 5.12
CA THR A 79 12.65 -14.36 6.31
C THR A 79 11.18 -14.32 5.92
N HIS A 80 10.85 -13.58 4.85
CA HIS A 80 9.49 -13.52 4.30
C HIS A 80 8.96 -14.91 3.94
N LEU A 81 9.79 -15.73 3.28
CA LEU A 81 9.40 -17.09 2.88
C LEU A 81 9.12 -17.96 4.12
N ALA A 82 10.04 -17.96 5.09
CA ALA A 82 9.84 -18.70 6.34
C ALA A 82 8.58 -18.22 7.08
N TRP A 83 8.31 -16.92 7.10
CA TRP A 83 7.14 -16.37 7.77
C TRP A 83 5.83 -16.71 7.04
N SER A 84 5.85 -16.69 5.70
CA SER A 84 4.73 -17.13 4.86
C SER A 84 4.38 -18.61 5.08
N GLN A 85 5.36 -19.46 5.37
CA GLN A 85 5.13 -20.88 5.62
C GLN A 85 4.74 -21.19 7.07
N THR A 86 4.99 -20.26 7.99
CA THR A 86 4.70 -20.44 9.42
C THR A 86 3.18 -20.41 9.65
N PRO A 87 2.58 -21.34 10.42
CA PRO A 87 1.16 -21.32 10.72
C PRO A 87 0.71 -20.05 11.45
N ARG A 88 -0.48 -19.53 11.12
CA ARG A 88 -1.05 -18.34 11.77
C ARG A 88 -1.20 -18.46 13.30
N LYS A 89 -1.46 -19.68 13.78
CA LYS A 89 -1.56 -19.98 15.23
C LYS A 89 -0.24 -19.78 15.99
N GLU A 90 0.88 -19.79 15.27
CA GLU A 90 2.22 -19.60 15.80
C GLU A 90 2.75 -18.18 15.51
N GLY A 91 1.89 -17.27 15.03
CA GLY A 91 2.27 -15.89 14.66
C GLY A 91 2.81 -15.76 13.23
N GLY A 92 2.67 -16.80 12.41
CA GLY A 92 2.98 -16.76 10.98
C GLY A 92 1.89 -16.16 10.10
N LEU A 93 2.12 -16.12 8.79
CA LEU A 93 1.13 -15.64 7.81
C LEU A 93 0.29 -16.76 7.19
N GLY A 94 0.79 -18.00 7.23
CA GLY A 94 0.14 -19.18 6.67
C GLY A 94 0.40 -19.35 5.16
N PRO A 95 0.51 -20.61 4.68
CA PRO A 95 0.95 -20.92 3.32
C PRO A 95 -0.03 -20.49 2.23
N ASP A 96 -1.23 -20.04 2.60
CA ASP A 96 -2.25 -19.47 1.71
C ASP A 96 -2.05 -17.94 1.48
N LEU A 97 -0.93 -17.37 1.94
CA LEU A 97 -0.57 -15.98 1.67
C LEU A 97 -0.37 -15.74 0.17
N LYS A 98 -1.19 -14.85 -0.40
CA LYS A 98 -1.10 -14.40 -1.80
C LYS A 98 -0.46 -13.02 -1.93
N LEU A 99 -0.48 -12.23 -0.85
CA LEU A 99 0.14 -10.92 -0.82
C LEU A 99 1.64 -11.01 -1.15
N THR A 100 2.10 -10.14 -2.03
CA THR A 100 3.52 -10.04 -2.39
C THR A 100 4.28 -9.28 -1.30
N LEU A 101 5.37 -9.85 -0.80
CA LEU A 101 6.26 -9.25 0.20
C LEU A 101 7.63 -8.96 -0.40
N LEU A 102 7.98 -7.69 -0.56
CA LEU A 102 9.26 -7.23 -1.10
C LEU A 102 10.30 -7.07 0.02
N ALA A 103 11.47 -7.67 -0.19
CA ALA A 103 12.61 -7.53 0.71
C ALA A 103 13.40 -6.24 0.42
N ASP A 104 13.52 -5.35 1.42
CA ASP A 104 14.31 -4.12 1.36
C ASP A 104 15.55 -4.19 2.28
N ARG A 105 16.31 -5.28 2.18
CA ARG A 105 17.46 -5.57 3.07
C ARG A 105 18.59 -4.52 3.00
N ASN A 106 18.68 -3.76 1.91
CA ASN A 106 19.67 -2.68 1.76
C ASN A 106 19.11 -1.30 2.17
N HIS A 107 17.87 -1.26 2.64
CA HIS A 107 17.13 -0.08 3.07
C HIS A 107 16.93 0.98 1.97
N ALA A 108 17.16 0.64 0.70
CA ALA A 108 17.10 1.60 -0.39
C ALA A 108 15.67 2.08 -0.62
N VAL A 109 14.70 1.17 -0.55
CA VAL A 109 13.29 1.45 -0.82
C VAL A 109 12.69 2.26 0.33
N SER A 110 12.82 1.79 1.57
CA SER A 110 12.36 2.49 2.78
C SER A 110 12.99 3.88 2.92
N LYS A 111 14.26 4.05 2.56
CA LYS A 111 14.91 5.37 2.52
C LYS A 111 14.38 6.26 1.40
N ALA A 112 14.14 5.73 0.21
CA ALA A 112 13.59 6.49 -0.92
C ALA A 112 12.17 6.97 -0.63
N TYR A 113 11.38 6.18 0.09
CA TYR A 113 10.04 6.53 0.54
C TYR A 113 10.00 7.32 1.86
N GLY A 114 11.15 7.55 2.50
CA GLY A 114 11.27 8.41 3.69
C GLY A 114 10.68 7.80 4.96
N VAL A 115 10.60 6.47 5.06
CA VAL A 115 9.99 5.75 6.19
C VAL A 115 11.00 4.95 7.01
N LEU A 116 12.27 4.87 6.58
CA LEU A 116 13.33 4.22 7.35
C LEU A 116 13.61 4.98 8.66
N LEU A 117 13.65 4.25 9.77
CA LEU A 117 14.24 4.68 11.04
C LEU A 117 15.71 4.20 11.08
N PRO A 118 16.69 5.07 10.79
CA PRO A 118 18.07 4.61 10.56
C PRO A 118 18.72 3.99 11.79
N GLU A 119 18.38 4.50 12.98
CA GLU A 119 18.92 4.01 14.26
C GLU A 119 18.42 2.62 14.63
N GLU A 120 17.24 2.23 14.13
CA GLU A 120 16.62 0.93 14.42
C GLU A 120 16.71 -0.06 13.25
N GLY A 121 16.98 0.42 12.03
CA GLY A 121 17.06 -0.43 10.84
C GLY A 121 15.70 -0.98 10.37
N ILE A 122 14.60 -0.35 10.78
CA ILE A 122 13.22 -0.74 10.44
C ILE A 122 12.48 0.39 9.75
N ALA A 123 11.37 0.07 9.09
CA ALA A 123 10.49 1.07 8.50
C ALA A 123 9.31 1.44 9.43
N LEU A 124 8.91 2.71 9.42
CA LEU A 124 7.60 3.15 9.91
C LEU A 124 6.46 2.49 9.09
N ARG A 125 5.24 2.56 9.62
CA ARG A 125 4.03 2.05 8.93
C ARG A 125 3.56 3.03 7.85
N GLY A 126 4.32 3.11 6.77
CA GLY A 126 4.00 3.92 5.58
C GLY A 126 3.06 3.19 4.63
N THR A 127 2.12 3.89 4.01
CA THR A 127 1.24 3.39 2.93
C THR A 127 1.23 4.43 1.83
N PHE A 128 1.56 4.04 0.62
CA PHE A 128 1.73 4.92 -0.52
C PHE A 128 0.82 4.49 -1.66
N PHE A 129 0.15 5.47 -2.27
CA PHE A 129 -0.84 5.27 -3.32
C PHE A 129 -0.25 5.77 -4.64
N ILE A 130 0.08 4.84 -5.53
CA ILE A 130 0.74 5.15 -6.80
C ILE A 130 -0.27 4.88 -7.92
N ASP A 131 -0.48 5.86 -8.79
CA ASP A 131 -1.45 5.75 -9.87
C ASP A 131 -0.90 4.97 -11.09
N PRO A 132 -1.75 4.64 -12.07
CA PRO A 132 -1.34 3.91 -13.28
C PRO A 132 -0.23 4.59 -14.12
N LYS A 133 0.01 5.88 -13.90
CA LYS A 133 1.06 6.67 -14.56
C LYS A 133 2.37 6.68 -13.75
N GLY A 134 2.40 6.01 -12.60
CA GLY A 134 3.55 6.00 -11.68
C GLY A 134 3.65 7.25 -10.81
N THR A 135 2.58 8.05 -10.69
CA THR A 135 2.58 9.26 -9.85
C THR A 135 2.13 8.92 -8.44
N LEU A 136 2.83 9.43 -7.42
CA LEU A 136 2.41 9.29 -6.04
C LEU A 136 1.24 10.24 -5.73
N ARG A 137 0.12 9.70 -5.25
CA ARG A 137 -1.15 10.44 -5.05
C ARG A 137 -1.48 10.71 -3.60
N ALA A 138 -1.10 9.81 -2.71
CA ALA A 138 -1.24 9.99 -1.27
C ALA A 138 -0.18 9.17 -0.52
N SER A 139 0.02 9.53 0.75
CA SER A 139 0.86 8.77 1.69
C SER A 139 0.28 8.88 3.10
N HIS A 140 0.13 7.74 3.78
CA HIS A 140 -0.22 7.69 5.20
C HIS A 140 0.95 7.09 5.98
N ILE A 141 1.43 7.76 7.02
CA ILE A 141 2.54 7.28 7.84
C ILE A 141 2.06 7.23 9.29
N HIS A 142 2.09 6.03 9.86
CA HIS A 142 1.75 5.82 11.26
C HIS A 142 3.03 5.49 12.05
N ASP A 143 3.01 5.88 13.33
CA ASP A 143 3.98 5.38 14.30
C ASP A 143 3.80 3.85 14.50
N LEU A 144 4.82 3.20 15.05
CA LEU A 144 4.91 1.76 15.22
C LEU A 144 3.72 1.10 15.96
N PRO A 145 3.09 1.69 17.00
CA PRO A 145 2.07 0.98 17.78
C PRO A 145 0.66 0.98 17.17
N VAL A 146 0.40 1.77 16.11
CA VAL A 146 -0.95 1.92 15.55
C VAL A 146 -1.03 1.29 14.16
N GLY A 147 -1.91 0.29 14.00
CA GLY A 147 -2.19 -0.34 12.71
C GLY A 147 -3.06 0.52 11.79
N ARG A 148 -3.04 0.20 10.50
CA ARG A 148 -3.79 0.87 9.42
C ARG A 148 -5.16 0.25 9.19
N SER A 149 -6.03 0.99 8.50
CA SER A 149 -7.31 0.48 8.00
C SER A 149 -7.20 0.13 6.51
N VAL A 150 -7.64 -1.08 6.18
CA VAL A 150 -7.73 -1.57 4.79
C VAL A 150 -8.90 -0.90 4.07
N GLU A 151 -10.01 -0.67 4.77
CA GLU A 151 -11.20 0.00 4.26
C GLU A 151 -10.88 1.43 3.83
N GLU A 152 -10.13 2.17 4.64
CA GLU A 152 -9.68 3.52 4.28
C GLU A 152 -8.75 3.49 3.07
N THR A 153 -7.88 2.48 2.98
CA THR A 153 -6.99 2.31 1.82
C THR A 153 -7.80 2.09 0.54
N ILE A 154 -8.81 1.22 0.57
CA ILE A 154 -9.72 1.00 -0.57
C ILE A 154 -10.48 2.28 -0.91
N ARG A 155 -11.00 3.00 0.10
CA ARG A 155 -11.74 4.26 -0.09
C ARG A 155 -10.89 5.31 -0.81
N VAL A 156 -9.63 5.48 -0.41
CA VAL A 156 -8.70 6.43 -1.04
C VAL A 156 -8.42 6.06 -2.49
N VAL A 157 -8.18 4.77 -2.81
CA VAL A 157 -7.98 4.31 -4.19
C VAL A 157 -9.22 4.64 -5.04
N LYS A 158 -10.42 4.26 -4.57
CA LYS A 158 -11.68 4.54 -5.27
C LYS A 158 -11.91 6.03 -5.49
N ALA A 159 -11.59 6.86 -4.50
CA ALA A 159 -11.74 8.31 -4.59
C ALA A 159 -10.84 8.89 -5.68
N PHE A 160 -9.58 8.42 -5.79
CA PHE A 160 -8.70 8.86 -6.85
C PHE A 160 -9.11 8.35 -8.23
N GLN A 161 -9.61 7.11 -8.32
CA GLN A 161 -10.13 6.59 -9.58
C GLN A 161 -11.33 7.40 -10.08
N PHE A 162 -12.25 7.74 -9.18
CA PHE A 162 -13.41 8.56 -9.50
C PHE A 162 -13.01 9.94 -10.03
N THR A 163 -12.12 10.65 -9.34
CA THR A 163 -11.68 11.99 -9.79
C THR A 163 -10.89 11.93 -11.12
N ASP A 164 -10.09 10.88 -11.33
CA ASP A 164 -9.36 10.66 -12.58
C ASP A 164 -10.30 10.37 -13.77
N GLU A 165 -11.43 9.70 -13.52
CA GLU A 165 -12.44 9.37 -14.55
C GLU A 165 -13.40 10.53 -14.84
N HIS A 166 -13.90 11.21 -13.79
CA HIS A 166 -14.99 12.18 -13.92
C HIS A 166 -14.54 13.65 -13.88
N GLY A 167 -13.34 13.96 -13.37
CA GLY A 167 -12.86 15.34 -13.20
C GLY A 167 -13.55 16.14 -12.09
N GLU A 168 -14.44 15.50 -11.33
CA GLU A 168 -15.03 16.05 -10.11
C GLU A 168 -14.15 15.78 -8.89
N VAL A 169 -14.43 16.44 -7.77
CA VAL A 169 -13.68 16.23 -6.51
C VAL A 169 -14.52 15.55 -5.44
N CYS A 170 -13.86 14.70 -4.65
CA CYS A 170 -14.46 13.91 -3.59
C CYS A 170 -14.43 14.69 -2.25
N PRO A 171 -15.58 14.95 -1.60
CA PRO A 171 -15.66 15.61 -0.30
C PRO A 171 -15.04 14.81 0.87
N ALA A 172 -15.00 15.42 2.05
CA ALA A 172 -14.55 14.76 3.28
C ALA A 172 -15.40 13.51 3.57
N GLY A 173 -14.73 12.37 3.85
CA GLY A 173 -15.42 11.10 4.12
C GLY A 173 -16.19 10.54 2.92
N TRP A 174 -15.86 10.97 1.69
CA TRP A 174 -16.49 10.43 0.50
C TRP A 174 -16.28 8.92 0.38
N GLU A 175 -17.37 8.24 0.01
CA GLU A 175 -17.44 6.83 -0.31
C GLU A 175 -18.16 6.69 -1.64
N GLU A 176 -17.92 5.58 -2.34
CA GLU A 176 -18.54 5.30 -3.64
C GLU A 176 -20.07 5.42 -3.57
N GLY A 177 -20.65 6.15 -4.54
CA GLY A 177 -22.08 6.43 -4.60
C GLY A 177 -22.55 7.66 -3.82
N LYS A 178 -21.68 8.32 -3.02
CA LYS A 178 -22.02 9.60 -2.36
C LYS A 178 -21.82 10.79 -3.30
N ASP A 179 -22.51 11.88 -2.96
CA ASP A 179 -22.42 13.15 -3.68
C ASP A 179 -20.97 13.67 -3.77
N THR A 180 -20.63 14.21 -4.94
CA THR A 180 -19.34 14.80 -5.30
C THR A 180 -19.50 16.28 -5.67
N ILE A 181 -18.38 16.98 -5.85
CA ILE A 181 -18.39 18.40 -6.21
C ILE A 181 -17.87 18.56 -7.63
N ASP A 182 -18.76 18.95 -8.54
CA ASP A 182 -18.40 19.49 -9.84
C ASP A 182 -17.66 20.82 -9.65
N THR A 183 -16.42 20.89 -10.13
CA THR A 183 -15.56 22.07 -9.98
C THR A 183 -16.04 23.25 -10.83
N SER A 184 -16.87 23.01 -11.85
CA SER A 184 -17.48 24.05 -12.69
C SER A 184 -18.74 24.66 -12.07
N ASP A 185 -19.48 23.88 -11.27
CA ASP A 185 -20.70 24.32 -10.59
C ASP A 185 -20.85 23.66 -9.21
N LYS A 186 -20.11 24.21 -8.25
CA LYS A 186 -20.15 23.75 -6.84
C LYS A 186 -21.51 23.97 -6.16
N SER A 187 -22.40 24.80 -6.73
CA SER A 187 -23.65 25.19 -6.05
C SER A 187 -24.59 24.01 -5.82
N LYS A 188 -24.61 23.05 -6.75
CA LYS A 188 -25.43 21.83 -6.69
C LYS A 188 -25.12 20.94 -5.49
N TYR A 189 -23.85 20.92 -5.06
CA TYR A 189 -23.45 20.16 -3.88
C TYR A 189 -23.82 20.89 -2.60
N PHE A 190 -23.46 22.17 -2.49
CA PHE A 190 -23.66 22.95 -1.26
C PHE A 190 -25.13 23.28 -0.98
N SER A 191 -26.01 23.27 -1.98
CA SER A 191 -27.45 23.44 -1.77
C SER A 191 -28.15 22.23 -1.11
N LYS A 192 -27.47 21.08 -1.03
CA LYS A 192 -28.01 19.84 -0.44
C LYS A 192 -27.56 19.63 1.02
N GLN A 193 -26.63 20.44 1.53
CA GLN A 193 -26.13 20.38 2.91
C GLN A 193 -27.10 21.08 3.86
#